data_AF-A0A853C7W7-F1
#
_entry.id   AF-A0A853C7W7-F1
#
_cell.length_a   1.000
_cell.length_b   1.000
_cell.length_c   1.000
_cell.angle_alpha   90.00
_cell.angle_beta   90.00
_cell.angle_gamma   90.00
#
_symmetry.space_group_name_H-M   'P 1'
#
loop_
_entity.id
_entity.type
_entity.pdbx_description
1 polymer ?
#
loop_
_entity_poly.entity_id
_entity_poly.type
_entity_poly.pdbx_seq_one_letter_code
_entity_poly.pdbx_strand_id
1 'polypeptide(L)'
;MTATQLDHTATTARRRWFGLDALVTGANGLAYLVAAGPLTDLLGGDATTFRWIGAFLLAYAVAVGAYAAAPRSAAVGWVIVGANAVWVVASLEVAVTGALDLDAVGRGWAAAQALVVGALAAIQASVLRARR
;
A
#
# COMPACT_ATOMS: atom_id res chain seq x y z
N MET A 1 5.11 -26.52 20.44
CA MET A 1 4.28 -25.32 20.23
C MET A 1 2.86 -25.80 19.98
N THR A 2 1.85 -25.35 20.74
CA THR A 2 0.47 -25.88 20.65
C THR A 2 -0.32 -25.19 19.53
N ALA A 3 -1.38 -25.82 19.01
CA ALA A 3 -2.21 -25.27 17.93
C ALA A 3 -2.75 -23.86 18.24
N THR A 4 -3.15 -23.61 19.48
CA THR A 4 -3.59 -22.30 19.99
C THR A 4 -2.50 -21.23 19.89
N GLN A 5 -1.23 -21.60 20.07
CA GLN A 5 -0.09 -20.67 19.99
C GLN A 5 0.22 -20.25 18.54
N LEU A 6 -0.01 -21.14 17.57
CA LEU A 6 0.12 -20.84 16.13
C LEU A 6 -0.98 -19.89 15.65
N ASP A 7 -2.22 -20.06 16.11
CA ASP A 7 -3.34 -19.17 15.76
C ASP A 7 -3.17 -17.75 16.30
N HIS A 8 -2.67 -17.61 17.53
CA HIS A 8 -2.38 -16.30 18.11
C HIS A 8 -1.24 -15.58 17.39
N THR A 9 -0.12 -16.27 17.12
CA THR A 9 1.02 -15.66 16.41
C THR A 9 0.63 -15.23 15.00
N ALA A 10 -0.11 -16.07 14.29
CA ALA A 10 -0.62 -15.73 12.97
C ALA A 10 -1.55 -14.50 13.03
N THR A 11 -2.49 -14.46 13.97
CA THR A 11 -3.44 -13.34 14.15
C THR A 11 -2.73 -12.02 14.45
N THR A 12 -1.76 -12.05 15.35
CA THR A 12 -0.89 -10.90 15.65
C THR A 12 -0.11 -10.44 14.42
N ALA A 13 0.47 -11.37 13.66
CA ALA A 13 1.20 -11.04 12.44
C ALA A 13 0.31 -10.39 11.37
N ARG A 14 -0.92 -10.89 11.17
CA ARG A 14 -1.88 -10.27 10.23
C ARG A 14 -2.23 -8.85 10.67
N ARG A 15 -2.65 -8.67 11.93
CA ARG A 15 -2.99 -7.34 12.46
C ARG A 15 -1.84 -6.35 12.29
N ARG A 16 -0.61 -6.78 12.55
CA ARG A 16 0.59 -5.96 12.44
C ARG A 16 0.88 -5.55 10.99
N TRP A 17 1.03 -6.52 10.09
CA TRP A 17 1.56 -6.24 8.76
C TRP A 17 0.52 -5.69 7.78
N PHE A 18 -0.74 -6.12 7.87
CA PHE A 18 -1.81 -5.47 7.11
C PHE A 18 -2.21 -4.14 7.75
N GLY A 19 -2.13 -3.99 9.08
CA GLY A 19 -2.37 -2.71 9.74
C GLY A 19 -1.31 -1.66 9.39
N LEU A 20 -0.03 -2.06 9.30
CA LEU A 20 1.06 -1.17 8.88
C LEU A 20 0.88 -0.70 7.43
N ASP A 21 0.50 -1.60 6.53
CA ASP A 21 0.16 -1.24 5.14
C ASP A 21 -0.98 -0.22 5.09
N ALA A 22 -2.09 -0.50 5.78
CA ALA A 22 -3.22 0.44 5.85
C ALA A 22 -2.79 1.82 6.38
N LEU A 23 -1.93 1.87 7.40
CA LEU A 23 -1.43 3.12 7.96
C LEU A 23 -0.55 3.89 6.97
N VAL A 24 0.43 3.21 6.35
CA VAL A 24 1.36 3.84 5.40
C VAL A 24 0.61 4.32 4.16
N THR A 25 -0.24 3.48 3.59
CA THR A 25 -1.05 3.80 2.42
C THR A 25 -2.06 4.91 2.73
N GLY A 26 -2.70 4.87 3.90
CA GLY A 26 -3.63 5.90 4.34
C GLY A 26 -2.95 7.25 4.57
N ALA A 27 -1.77 7.27 5.19
CA ALA A 27 -1.00 8.50 5.38
C ALA A 27 -0.57 9.11 4.04
N ASN A 28 -0.11 8.28 3.10
CA ASN A 28 0.25 8.73 1.76
C ASN A 28 -0.96 9.27 0.98
N GLY A 29 -2.08 8.54 1.01
CA GLY A 29 -3.32 8.96 0.37
C GLY A 29 -3.88 10.26 0.94
N LEU A 30 -3.84 10.42 2.27
CA LEU A 30 -4.23 11.66 2.93
C LEU A 30 -3.34 12.83 2.51
N ALA A 31 -2.02 12.63 2.49
CA ALA A 31 -1.07 13.65 2.03
C ALA A 31 -1.39 14.10 0.60
N TYR A 32 -1.64 13.16 -0.31
CA TYR A 32 -2.00 13.46 -1.69
C TYR A 32 -3.32 14.24 -1.81
N LEU A 33 -4.29 13.98 -0.94
CA LEU A 33 -5.56 14.72 -0.93
C LEU A 33 -5.43 16.15 -0.40
N VAL A 34 -4.79 16.32 0.76
CA VAL A 34 -4.78 17.60 1.49
C VAL A 34 -3.64 18.51 1.06
N ALA A 35 -2.53 17.95 0.59
CA ALA A 35 -1.33 18.67 0.19
C ALA A 35 -1.05 18.58 -1.32
N ALA A 36 -2.07 18.31 -2.15
CA ALA A 36 -1.94 18.14 -3.60
C ALA A 36 -1.20 19.29 -4.30
N GLY A 37 -1.47 20.55 -3.92
CA GLY A 37 -0.80 21.73 -4.48
C GLY A 37 0.70 21.72 -4.18
N PRO A 38 1.12 21.77 -2.90
CA PRO A 38 2.53 21.67 -2.54
C PRO A 38 3.26 20.44 -3.10
N LEU A 39 2.56 19.29 -3.21
CA LEU A 39 3.12 18.09 -3.81
C LEU A 39 3.29 18.22 -5.32
N THR A 40 2.41 18.94 -6.01
CA THR A 40 2.58 19.26 -7.44
C THR A 40 3.82 20.12 -7.65
N ASP A 41 4.04 21.13 -6.80
CA ASP A 41 5.23 21.98 -6.87
C ASP A 41 6.52 21.20 -6.60
N LEU A 42 6.46 20.15 -5.78
CA LEU A 42 7.62 19.34 -5.38
C LEU A 42 7.91 18.16 -6.31
N LEU A 43 6.88 17.52 -6.85
CA LEU A 43 6.97 16.24 -7.57
C LEU A 43 6.66 16.37 -9.08
N GLY A 44 6.19 17.54 -9.52
CA GLY A 44 5.58 17.72 -10.83
C GLY A 44 4.17 17.11 -10.89
N GLY A 45 3.64 16.97 -12.10
CA GLY A 45 2.29 16.44 -12.36
C GLY A 45 1.17 17.45 -12.15
N ASP A 46 -0.01 16.96 -11.76
CA ASP A 46 -1.19 17.78 -11.54
C ASP A 46 -1.92 17.46 -10.22
N ALA A 47 -2.39 18.53 -9.57
CA ALA A 47 -3.04 18.44 -8.26
C ALA A 47 -4.38 17.68 -8.29
N THR A 48 -5.06 17.59 -9.44
CA THR A 48 -6.33 16.87 -9.55
C THR A 48 -6.09 15.37 -9.54
N THR A 49 -5.08 14.90 -10.27
CA THR A 49 -4.61 13.52 -10.27
C THR A 49 -4.12 13.11 -8.89
N PHE A 50 -3.32 13.93 -8.20
CA PHE A 50 -2.94 13.61 -6.81
C PHE A 50 -4.16 13.45 -5.89
N ARG A 51 -5.18 14.32 -5.98
CA ARG A 51 -6.40 14.16 -5.17
C ARG A 51 -7.15 12.87 -5.50
N TRP A 52 -7.28 12.51 -6.77
CA TRP A 52 -7.93 11.25 -7.17
C TRP A 52 -7.17 10.03 -6.68
N ILE A 53 -5.84 10.01 -6.84
CA ILE A 53 -4.99 8.96 -6.31
C ILE A 53 -5.13 8.90 -4.78
N GLY A 54 -5.10 10.04 -4.10
CA GLY A 54 -5.23 10.12 -2.66
C GLY A 54 -6.57 9.57 -2.15
N ALA A 55 -7.67 9.88 -2.82
CA ALA A 55 -8.99 9.33 -2.52
C ALA A 55 -9.04 7.81 -2.71
N PHE A 56 -8.48 7.32 -3.82
CA PHE A 56 -8.35 5.89 -4.07
C PHE A 56 -7.52 5.19 -2.97
N LEU A 57 -6.36 5.74 -2.62
CA LEU A 57 -5.48 5.18 -1.60
C LEU A 57 -6.12 5.19 -0.21
N LEU A 58 -6.89 6.24 0.14
CA LEU A 58 -7.65 6.24 1.39
C LEU A 58 -8.72 5.13 1.41
N ALA A 59 -9.48 4.96 0.32
CA ALA A 59 -10.48 3.90 0.23
C ALA A 59 -9.82 2.51 0.34
N TYR A 60 -8.69 2.31 -0.34
CA TYR A 60 -7.90 1.09 -0.24
C TYR A 60 -7.37 0.85 1.18
N ALA A 61 -6.82 1.87 1.84
CA ALA A 61 -6.34 1.79 3.21
C ALA A 61 -7.44 1.39 4.20
N VAL A 62 -8.66 1.90 4.03
CA VAL A 62 -9.83 1.48 4.83
C VAL A 62 -10.13 -0.01 4.62
N ALA A 63 -10.12 -0.49 3.37
CA ALA A 63 -10.35 -1.92 3.08
C ALA A 63 -9.27 -2.82 3.71
N VAL A 64 -8.00 -2.44 3.59
CA VAL A 64 -6.87 -3.17 4.20
C VAL A 64 -6.94 -3.13 5.72
N GLY A 65 -7.25 -1.98 6.31
CA GLY A 65 -7.43 -1.82 7.76
C GLY A 65 -8.57 -2.68 8.30
N ALA A 66 -9.69 -2.74 7.57
CA ALA A 66 -10.80 -3.62 7.91
C ALA A 66 -10.40 -5.11 7.85
N TYR A 67 -9.56 -5.51 6.88
CA TYR A 67 -9.00 -6.86 6.82
C TYR A 67 -8.05 -7.15 7.99
N ALA A 68 -7.21 -6.19 8.36
CA ALA A 68 -6.31 -6.33 9.51
C ALA A 68 -7.11 -6.53 10.81
N ALA A 69 -8.18 -5.76 11.00
CA ALA A 69 -8.95 -5.69 12.25
C ALA A 69 -9.85 -6.90 12.54
N ALA A 70 -10.31 -7.62 11.52
CA ALA A 70 -11.31 -8.69 11.66
C ALA A 70 -10.85 -10.04 11.10
N PRO A 71 -11.26 -11.19 11.70
CA PRO A 71 -11.04 -12.51 11.12
C PRO A 71 -11.69 -12.60 9.72
N ARG A 72 -10.87 -12.76 8.68
CA ARG A 72 -11.30 -12.98 7.29
C ARG A 72 -10.47 -14.06 6.63
N SER A 73 -10.98 -14.61 5.52
CA SER A 73 -10.31 -15.67 4.78
C SER A 73 -8.94 -15.23 4.25
N ALA A 74 -8.02 -16.19 4.09
CA ALA A 74 -6.71 -15.94 3.49
C ALA A 74 -6.81 -15.46 2.04
N ALA A 75 -7.90 -15.81 1.33
CA ALA A 75 -8.16 -15.36 -0.04
C ALA A 75 -8.24 -13.83 -0.15
N VAL A 76 -8.91 -13.16 0.78
CA VAL A 76 -8.97 -11.68 0.81
C VAL A 76 -7.57 -11.08 1.01
N GLY A 77 -6.75 -11.71 1.85
CA GLY A 77 -5.35 -11.29 2.04
C GLY A 77 -4.54 -11.39 0.75
N TRP A 78 -4.73 -12.46 -0.03
CA TRP A 78 -4.04 -12.61 -1.31
C TRP A 78 -4.52 -11.60 -2.36
N VAL A 79 -5.79 -11.18 -2.32
CA VAL A 79 -6.29 -10.09 -3.17
C VAL A 79 -5.57 -8.77 -2.83
N ILE A 80 -5.38 -8.46 -1.55
CA ILE A 80 -4.63 -7.27 -1.10
C ILE A 80 -3.17 -7.34 -1.58
N VAL A 81 -2.51 -8.49 -1.41
CA VAL A 81 -1.13 -8.69 -1.90
C VAL A 81 -1.06 -8.51 -3.42
N GLY A 82 -2.02 -9.03 -4.17
CA GLY A 82 -2.11 -8.85 -5.63
C GLY A 82 -2.33 -7.41 -6.03
N ALA A 83 -3.22 -6.69 -5.34
CA ALA A 83 -3.45 -5.27 -5.57
C ALA A 83 -2.18 -4.43 -5.31
N ASN A 84 -1.46 -4.71 -4.22
CA ASN A 84 -0.16 -4.09 -3.94
C ASN A 84 0.87 -4.41 -5.03
N ALA A 85 0.93 -5.64 -5.52
CA ALA A 85 1.83 -6.00 -6.62
C ALA A 85 1.51 -5.23 -7.91
N VAL A 86 0.22 -5.06 -8.25
CA VAL A 86 -0.19 -4.21 -9.39
C VAL A 86 0.20 -2.76 -9.15
N TRP A 87 0.01 -2.23 -7.94
CA TRP A 87 0.42 -0.88 -7.58
C TRP A 87 1.93 -0.66 -7.74
N VAL A 88 2.74 -1.65 -7.36
CA VAL A 88 4.21 -1.61 -7.54
C VAL A 88 4.56 -1.51 -9.02
N VAL A 89 3.97 -2.35 -9.87
CA VAL A 89 4.25 -2.32 -11.32
C VAL A 89 3.87 -0.97 -11.92
N ALA A 90 2.68 -0.46 -11.60
CA ALA A 90 2.25 0.87 -12.07
C ALA A 90 3.17 1.99 -11.57
N SER A 91 3.59 1.94 -10.29
CA SER A 91 4.52 2.94 -9.73
C SER A 91 5.89 2.92 -10.40
N LEU A 92 6.41 1.73 -10.73
CA LEU A 92 7.68 1.59 -11.45
C LEU A 92 7.56 2.03 -12.91
N GLU A 93 6.44 1.74 -13.57
CA GLU A 93 6.15 2.25 -14.92
C GLU A 93 6.20 3.78 -14.92
N VAL A 94 5.48 4.43 -14.01
CA VAL A 94 5.47 5.89 -13.83
C VAL A 94 6.89 6.40 -13.58
N ALA A 95 7.66 5.76 -12.70
CA ALA A 95 9.03 6.15 -12.40
C ALA A 95 9.97 6.06 -13.62
N VAL A 96 9.80 5.06 -14.48
CA VAL A 96 10.65 4.85 -15.66
C VAL A 96 10.24 5.75 -16.82
N THR A 97 8.94 5.91 -17.05
CA THR A 97 8.40 6.62 -18.22
C THR A 97 8.23 8.13 -17.99
N GLY A 98 8.10 8.57 -16.74
CA GLY A 98 7.68 9.94 -16.43
C GLY A 98 6.20 10.19 -16.70
N ALA A 99 5.37 9.14 -16.77
CA ALA A 99 3.92 9.29 -16.83
C ALA A 99 3.40 10.15 -15.67
N LEU A 100 2.21 10.74 -15.84
CA LEU A 100 1.62 11.72 -14.92
C LEU A 100 2.44 13.03 -14.80
N ASP A 101 3.27 13.34 -15.80
CA ASP A 101 4.07 14.56 -15.88
C ASP A 101 4.96 14.80 -14.64
N LEU A 102 5.40 13.73 -13.98
CA LEU A 102 6.29 13.81 -12.83
C LEU A 102 7.70 14.21 -13.23
N ASP A 103 8.31 15.06 -12.41
CA ASP A 103 9.71 15.45 -12.58
C ASP A 103 10.67 14.37 -12.03
N ALA A 104 11.98 14.65 -12.01
CA ALA A 104 12.96 13.70 -11.48
C ALA A 104 12.73 13.34 -10.00
N VAL A 105 12.24 14.28 -9.19
CA VAL A 105 11.95 14.08 -7.77
C VAL A 105 10.68 13.22 -7.63
N GLY A 106 9.62 13.54 -8.37
CA GLY A 106 8.38 12.77 -8.43
C GLY A 106 8.60 11.33 -8.89
N ARG A 107 9.45 11.12 -9.90
CA ARG A 107 9.83 9.77 -10.35
C ARG A 107 10.62 9.01 -9.29
N GLY A 108 11.54 9.68 -8.58
CA GLY A 108 12.23 9.11 -7.42
C GLY A 108 11.26 8.72 -6.30
N TRP A 109 10.26 9.56 -6.05
CA TRP A 109 9.19 9.29 -5.09
C TRP A 109 8.30 8.10 -5.50
N ALA A 110 7.97 7.98 -6.78
CA ALA A 110 7.27 6.83 -7.36
C ALA A 110 8.05 5.51 -7.19
N ALA A 111 9.37 5.54 -7.38
CA ALA A 111 10.23 4.39 -7.11
C ALA A 111 10.29 4.05 -5.61
N ALA A 112 10.44 5.07 -4.74
CA ALA A 112 10.53 4.88 -3.29
C ALA A 112 9.24 4.25 -2.71
N GLN A 113 8.07 4.75 -3.10
CA GLN A 113 6.79 4.15 -2.66
C GLN A 113 6.62 2.71 -3.20
N ALA A 114 7.07 2.43 -4.43
CA ALA A 114 7.01 1.08 -4.99
C ALA A 114 7.83 0.09 -4.16
N LEU A 115 9.02 0.49 -3.69
CA LEU A 115 9.84 -0.35 -2.82
C LEU A 115 9.16 -0.63 -1.47
N VAL A 116 8.55 0.38 -0.86
CA VAL A 116 7.83 0.23 0.42
C VAL A 116 6.62 -0.70 0.25
N VAL A 117 5.78 -0.45 -0.76
CA VAL A 117 4.60 -1.28 -1.04
C VAL A 117 4.99 -2.71 -1.41
N GLY A 118 6.06 -2.89 -2.20
CA GLY A 118 6.58 -4.21 -2.56
C GLY A 118 7.12 -4.99 -1.36
N ALA A 119 7.84 -4.32 -0.45
CA ALA A 119 8.30 -4.95 0.79
C ALA A 119 7.13 -5.38 1.68
N LEU A 120 6.11 -4.52 1.83
CA LEU A 120 4.89 -4.87 2.58
C LEU A 120 4.16 -6.05 1.95
N ALA A 121 3.97 -6.06 0.63
CA ALA A 121 3.34 -7.15 -0.09
C ALA A 121 4.09 -8.48 0.08
N ALA A 122 5.43 -8.46 0.02
CA ALA A 122 6.25 -9.64 0.23
C ALA A 122 6.13 -10.20 1.67
N ILE A 123 6.10 -9.32 2.67
CA ILE A 123 5.90 -9.71 4.07
C ILE A 123 4.46 -10.24 4.29
N GLN A 124 3.45 -9.60 3.73
CA GLN A 124 2.07 -10.09 3.80
C GLN A 124 1.92 -11.46 3.14
N ALA A 125 2.55 -11.68 2.00
CA ALA A 125 2.57 -12.97 1.32
C ALA A 125 3.21 -14.07 2.19
N SER A 126 4.31 -13.77 2.89
CA SER A 126 4.94 -14.73 3.80
C SER A 126 4.05 -15.07 5.00
N VAL A 127 3.37 -14.08 5.58
CA VAL A 127 2.37 -14.26 6.65
C VAL A 127 1.21 -15.14 6.20
N LEU A 128 0.73 -14.98 4.96
CA LEU A 128 -0.36 -15.80 4.42
C LEU A 128 0.08 -17.23 4.08
N ARG A 129 1.32 -17.42 3.61
CA ARG A 129 1.88 -18.76 3.35
C ARG A 129 2.07 -19.56 4.63
N ALA A 130 2.51 -18.92 5.72
CA ALA A 130 2.69 -19.57 7.02
C ALA A 130 1.39 -19.97 7.72
N ARG A 131 0.23 -19.60 7.16
CA ARG A 131 -1.12 -19.95 7.65
C ARG A 131 -1.76 -21.14 6.93
N ARG A 132 -1.13 -21.67 5.88
CA ARG A 132 -1.55 -22.91 5.22
C ARG A 132 -0.91 -24.10 5.91
#